data_AF-A0A3D8VST7-F1
#
_entry.id   AF-A0A3D8VST7-F1
#
_cell.length_a   1.000
_cell.length_b   1.000
_cell.length_c   1.000
_cell.angle_alpha   90.00
_cell.angle_beta   90.00
_cell.angle_gamma   90.00
#
_symmetry.space_group_name_H-M   'P 1'
#
loop_
_entity.id
_entity.type
_entity.pdbx_description
1 polymer ?
#
loop_
_entity_poly.entity_id
_entity_poly.type
_entity_poly.pdbx_seq_one_letter_code
_entity_poly.pdbx_strand_id
1 'polypeptide(L)'
;MFATNDIFTIEEGSGDVRMERILWIDEGGIVCFTIDLQDEKALPVKRKMSDLQEMSRDGLVMLSDKDPFAFVYQSEGSLPDKYKEMRDDRWKCISSIATREPDIYESHKRGALVKRATGNAGKNKRLIYKYLKQYWQRGKVVNALLPDY
;
A
#
# COMPACT_ATOMS: atom_id res chain seq x y z
N MET A 1 -14.67 8.90 -9.78
CA MET A 1 -15.08 8.02 -8.65
C MET A 1 -13.82 7.33 -8.18
N PHE A 2 -13.55 7.32 -6.88
CA PHE A 2 -12.38 6.66 -6.32
C PHE A 2 -12.47 5.13 -6.49
N ALA A 3 -11.36 4.51 -6.85
CA ALA A 3 -11.19 3.08 -7.03
C ALA A 3 -9.98 2.55 -6.25
N THR A 4 -9.90 1.24 -6.08
CA THR A 4 -8.71 0.59 -5.51
C THR A 4 -7.48 0.90 -6.37
N ASN A 5 -6.35 1.14 -5.71
CA ASN A 5 -5.08 1.60 -6.26
C ASN A 5 -5.05 3.04 -6.78
N ASP A 6 -6.17 3.77 -6.78
CA ASP A 6 -6.14 5.21 -7.07
C ASP A 6 -5.22 5.93 -6.10
N ILE A 7 -4.50 6.91 -6.64
CA ILE A 7 -3.68 7.84 -5.88
C ILE A 7 -4.41 9.17 -5.86
N PHE A 8 -4.42 9.80 -4.70
CA PHE A 8 -4.95 11.14 -4.54
C PHE A 8 -4.03 11.98 -3.68
N THR A 9 -4.08 13.29 -3.89
CA THR A 9 -3.35 14.29 -3.12
C THR A 9 -4.29 15.01 -2.19
N ILE A 10 -3.88 15.21 -0.95
CA ILE A 10 -4.54 16.05 0.05
C ILE A 10 -3.67 17.29 0.25
N GLU A 11 -4.25 18.47 0.12
CA GLU A 11 -3.59 19.72 0.54
C GLU A 11 -3.73 19.87 2.06
N GLU A 12 -2.60 19.91 2.77
CA GLU A 12 -2.59 20.15 4.21
C GLU A 12 -2.61 21.65 4.51
N GLY A 13 -3.12 22.04 5.68
CA GLY A 13 -3.20 23.46 6.08
C GLY A 13 -1.84 24.17 6.18
N SER A 14 -0.72 23.45 6.13
CA SER A 14 0.65 24.00 6.05
C SER A 14 1.06 24.41 4.63
N GLY A 15 0.29 24.05 3.60
CA GLY A 15 0.66 24.14 2.19
C GLY A 15 1.43 22.93 1.66
N ASP A 16 1.70 21.92 2.50
CA ASP A 16 2.29 20.66 2.07
C ASP A 16 1.24 19.78 1.38
N VAL A 17 1.67 19.00 0.38
CA VAL A 17 0.80 18.05 -0.32
C VAL A 17 1.17 16.63 0.10
N ARG A 18 0.21 15.94 0.73
CA ARG A 18 0.33 14.52 1.04
C ARG A 18 -0.29 13.68 -0.08
N MET A 19 0.43 12.66 -0.53
CA MET A 19 -0.05 11.69 -1.51
C MET A 19 -0.44 10.39 -0.81
N GLU A 20 -1.67 9.93 -1.05
CA GLU A 20 -2.18 8.67 -0.50
C GLU A 20 -2.68 7.76 -1.62
N ARG A 21 -2.56 6.43 -1.40
CA ARG A 21 -3.16 5.41 -2.27
C ARG A 21 -4.30 4.71 -1.56
N ILE A 22 -5.39 4.45 -2.29
CA ILE A 22 -6.48 3.59 -1.84
C ILE A 22 -6.05 2.12 -1.97
N LEU A 23 -6.03 1.40 -0.86
CA LEU A 23 -5.65 -0.01 -0.80
C LEU A 23 -6.83 -0.95 -1.04
N TRP A 24 -8.01 -0.56 -0.57
CA TRP A 24 -9.22 -1.36 -0.62
C TRP A 24 -10.42 -0.49 -0.32
N ILE A 25 -11.56 -0.80 -0.95
CA ILE A 25 -12.87 -0.20 -0.72
C ILE A 25 -13.80 -1.35 -0.39
N ASP A 26 -14.69 -1.17 0.59
CA ASP A 26 -15.69 -2.18 0.90
C ASP A 26 -16.72 -2.35 -0.22
N GLU A 27 -17.41 -3.48 -0.24
CA GLU A 27 -18.40 -3.80 -1.28
C GLU A 27 -19.52 -2.75 -1.37
N GLY A 28 -19.85 -2.10 -0.25
CA GLY A 28 -20.84 -1.03 -0.17
C GLY A 28 -20.33 0.36 -0.56
N GLY A 29 -19.03 0.55 -0.76
CA GLY A 29 -18.43 1.86 -1.02
C GLY A 29 -18.61 2.86 0.13
N ILE A 30 -18.75 2.37 1.37
CA ILE A 30 -18.93 3.18 2.58
C ILE A 30 -17.57 3.52 3.19
N VAL A 31 -16.64 2.56 3.22
CA VAL A 31 -15.33 2.73 3.84
C VAL A 31 -14.21 2.27 2.92
N CYS A 32 -13.05 2.90 3.06
CA CYS A 32 -11.85 2.49 2.38
C CYS A 32 -10.66 2.49 3.35
N PHE A 33 -9.60 1.80 2.93
CA PHE A 33 -8.28 1.93 3.55
C PHE A 33 -7.35 2.67 2.61
N THR A 34 -6.60 3.63 3.14
CA THR A 34 -5.60 4.39 2.39
C THR A 34 -4.23 4.27 3.05
N ILE A 35 -3.17 4.59 2.32
CA ILE A 35 -1.81 4.65 2.85
C ILE A 35 -1.06 5.84 2.27
N ASP A 36 -0.32 6.54 3.12
CA ASP A 36 0.61 7.59 2.74
C ASP A 36 1.76 7.01 1.90
N LEU A 37 2.07 7.65 0.77
CA LEU A 37 3.13 7.23 -0.16
C LEU A 37 4.50 7.84 0.15
N GLN A 38 4.56 8.87 0.99
CA GLN A 38 5.75 9.64 1.34
C GLN A 38 6.27 9.27 2.76
N ASP A 39 5.40 8.82 3.67
CA ASP A 39 5.82 8.43 5.01
C ASP A 39 6.46 7.02 5.04
N GLU A 40 7.75 6.97 5.41
CA GLU A 40 8.46 5.73 5.63
C GLU A 40 7.92 4.89 6.78
N LYS A 41 7.05 5.40 7.66
CA LYS A 41 6.41 4.66 8.75
C LYS A 41 4.92 4.41 8.49
N ALA A 42 4.44 4.73 7.28
CA ALA A 42 3.05 4.65 6.92
C ALA A 42 2.44 3.28 7.22
N LEU A 43 1.20 3.31 7.72
CA LEU A 43 0.35 2.15 7.90
C LEU A 43 -1.04 2.47 7.30
N PRO A 44 -1.81 1.45 6.93
CA PRO A 44 -3.17 1.63 6.43
C PRO A 44 -4.04 2.41 7.42
N VAL A 45 -4.74 3.42 6.92
CA VAL A 45 -5.69 4.27 7.65
C VAL A 45 -7.10 4.03 7.11
N LYS A 46 -8.05 3.81 8.00
CA LYS A 46 -9.47 3.65 7.63
C LYS A 46 -10.11 5.02 7.44
N ARG A 47 -10.82 5.21 6.32
CA ARG A 47 -11.55 6.45 5.99
C ARG A 47 -12.97 6.12 5.56
N LYS A 48 -13.88 7.08 5.70
CA LYS A 48 -15.19 7.01 5.04
C LYS A 48 -15.05 7.50 3.61
N MET A 49 -15.71 6.83 2.69
CA MET A 49 -15.77 7.24 1.29
C MET A 49 -16.52 8.56 1.11
N SER A 50 -17.54 8.81 1.93
CA SER A 50 -18.28 10.08 1.94
C SER A 50 -17.36 11.28 2.18
N ASP A 51 -16.43 11.15 3.12
CA ASP A 51 -15.54 12.23 3.53
C ASP A 51 -14.55 12.53 2.39
N LEU A 52 -13.99 11.50 1.75
CA LEU A 52 -13.13 11.69 0.57
C LEU A 52 -13.88 12.33 -0.61
N GLN A 53 -15.14 11.95 -0.83
CA GLN A 53 -15.98 12.52 -1.88
C GLN A 53 -16.38 13.97 -1.60
N GLU A 54 -16.59 14.34 -0.34
CA GLU A 54 -16.84 15.71 0.09
C GLU A 54 -15.59 16.57 -0.07
N MET A 55 -14.45 16.12 0.47
CA MET A 55 -13.16 16.80 0.29
C MET A 55 -12.79 16.97 -1.19
N SER A 56 -13.14 16.01 -2.05
CA SER A 56 -12.91 16.12 -3.48
C SER A 56 -13.83 17.15 -4.15
N ARG A 57 -15.09 17.25 -3.72
CA ARG A 57 -16.02 18.30 -4.18
C ARG A 57 -15.56 19.69 -3.76
N ASP A 58 -14.94 19.80 -2.59
CA ASP A 58 -14.39 21.04 -2.06
C ASP A 58 -13.01 21.39 -2.62
N GLY A 59 -12.43 20.54 -3.48
CA GLY A 59 -11.11 20.73 -4.09
C GLY A 59 -9.92 20.42 -3.16
N LEU A 60 -10.16 19.95 -1.94
CA LEU A 60 -9.13 19.59 -0.96
C LEU A 60 -8.46 18.23 -1.27
N VAL A 61 -9.17 17.39 -2.04
CA VAL A 61 -8.65 16.12 -2.54
C VAL A 61 -8.74 16.08 -4.06
N MET A 62 -7.62 15.77 -4.70
CA MET A 62 -7.53 15.59 -6.15
C MET A 62 -6.98 14.22 -6.50
N LEU A 63 -7.60 13.53 -7.46
CA LEU A 63 -7.01 12.33 -8.05
C LEU A 63 -5.70 12.71 -8.75
N SER A 64 -4.71 11.82 -8.66
CA SER A 64 -3.41 11.99 -9.27
C SER A 64 -3.12 10.88 -10.26
N ASP A 65 -2.84 11.27 -11.51
CA ASP A 65 -2.38 10.33 -12.55
C ASP A 65 -0.89 9.97 -12.40
N LYS A 66 -0.18 10.64 -11.48
CA LYS A 66 1.25 10.41 -11.25
C LYS A 66 1.43 9.37 -10.16
N ASP A 67 1.86 8.17 -10.55
CA ASP A 67 2.32 7.14 -9.62
C ASP A 67 3.84 7.22 -9.44
N PRO A 68 4.37 7.63 -8.27
CA PRO A 68 5.81 7.68 -8.01
C PRO A 68 6.50 6.32 -8.15
N PHE A 69 5.73 5.24 -8.13
CA PHE A 69 6.20 3.87 -8.20
C PHE A 69 5.85 3.18 -9.52
N ALA A 70 5.55 3.94 -10.58
CA ALA A 70 5.20 3.38 -11.90
C ALA A 70 6.23 2.37 -12.46
N PHE A 71 7.49 2.43 -12.00
CA PHE A 71 8.55 1.47 -12.36
C PHE A 71 8.19 0.00 -12.03
N VAL A 72 7.25 -0.28 -11.12
CA VAL A 72 6.84 -1.65 -10.79
C VAL A 72 6.08 -2.33 -11.93
N TYR A 73 5.59 -1.56 -12.91
CA TYR A 73 4.87 -2.06 -14.09
C TYR A 73 5.79 -2.27 -15.31
N GLN A 74 7.10 -2.18 -15.14
CA GLN A 74 8.06 -2.53 -16.19
C GLN A 74 7.96 -4.02 -16.56
N SER A 75 8.40 -4.35 -17.78
CA SER A 75 8.32 -5.73 -18.28
C SER A 75 9.30 -6.65 -17.54
N GLU A 76 8.91 -7.92 -17.33
CA GLU A 76 9.77 -8.90 -16.64
C GLU A 76 11.14 -9.08 -17.33
N GLY A 77 11.20 -8.91 -18.65
CA GLY A 77 12.43 -9.03 -19.43
C GLY A 77 13.44 -7.91 -19.20
N SER A 78 13.02 -6.75 -18.69
CA SER A 78 13.92 -5.64 -18.36
C SER A 78 14.49 -5.73 -16.94
N LEU A 79 14.01 -6.67 -16.13
CA LEU A 79 14.42 -6.81 -14.73
C LEU A 79 15.61 -7.77 -14.60
N PRO A 80 16.70 -7.36 -13.91
CA PRO A 80 17.80 -8.27 -13.59
C PRO A 80 17.32 -9.50 -12.80
N ASP A 81 17.86 -10.68 -13.11
CA ASP A 81 17.47 -11.95 -12.45
C ASP A 81 17.60 -11.87 -10.92
N LYS A 82 18.71 -11.30 -10.45
CA LYS A 82 18.93 -11.05 -9.01
C LYS A 82 17.79 -10.24 -8.36
N TYR A 83 17.20 -9.29 -9.08
CA TYR A 83 16.13 -8.45 -8.53
C TYR A 83 14.82 -9.22 -8.47
N LYS A 84 14.56 -10.09 -9.45
CA LYS A 84 13.42 -11.01 -9.46
C LYS A 84 13.53 -12.03 -8.32
N GLU A 85 14.70 -12.64 -8.11
CA GLU A 85 14.93 -13.56 -6.98
C GLU A 85 14.64 -12.89 -5.63
N MET A 86 15.17 -11.67 -5.44
CA MET A 86 14.92 -10.90 -4.22
C MET A 86 13.43 -10.54 -4.04
N ARG A 87 12.75 -10.13 -5.11
CA ARG A 87 11.31 -9.86 -5.10
C ARG A 87 10.53 -11.10 -4.69
N ASP A 88 10.84 -12.25 -5.27
CA ASP A 88 10.13 -13.50 -5.02
C ASP A 88 10.34 -14.00 -3.59
N ASP A 89 11.56 -13.88 -3.05
CA ASP A 89 11.85 -14.21 -1.65
C ASP A 89 11.12 -13.28 -0.67
N ARG A 90 11.03 -11.98 -1.00
CA ARG A 90 10.23 -11.03 -0.22
C ARG A 90 8.74 -11.37 -0.29
N TRP A 91 8.25 -11.76 -1.46
CA TRP A 91 6.84 -12.13 -1.66
C TRP A 91 6.48 -13.37 -0.84
N LYS A 92 7.31 -14.41 -0.85
CA LYS A 92 7.12 -15.62 -0.01
C LYS A 92 6.94 -15.28 1.47
N CYS A 93 7.58 -14.21 1.97
CA CYS A 93 7.47 -13.81 3.37
C CYS A 93 6.09 -13.23 3.73
N ILE A 94 5.39 -12.60 2.79
CA ILE A 94 4.17 -11.83 3.09
C ILE A 94 2.92 -12.31 2.33
N SER A 95 3.06 -13.14 1.30
CA SER A 95 1.96 -13.54 0.40
C SER A 95 0.76 -14.14 1.15
N SER A 96 1.02 -14.94 2.20
CA SER A 96 -0.03 -15.55 3.03
C SER A 96 -0.87 -14.57 3.86
N ILE A 97 -0.40 -13.33 4.04
CA ILE A 97 -1.08 -12.31 4.86
C ILE A 97 -1.45 -11.05 4.06
N ALA A 98 -0.72 -10.74 2.98
CA ALA A 98 -0.89 -9.52 2.21
C ALA A 98 -2.26 -9.42 1.50
N THR A 99 -2.83 -10.57 1.15
CA THR A 99 -4.13 -10.70 0.45
C THR A 99 -5.31 -10.91 1.40
N ARG A 100 -5.09 -10.91 2.72
CA ARG A 100 -6.16 -11.10 3.73
C ARG A 100 -6.87 -9.79 4.02
N GLU A 101 -7.61 -9.31 3.04
CA GLU A 101 -8.28 -8.00 3.07
C GLU A 101 -9.72 -8.14 3.60
N PRO A 102 -10.21 -7.20 4.42
CA PRO A 102 -9.53 -6.02 4.94
C PRO A 102 -8.72 -6.28 6.23
N ASP A 103 -8.69 -7.52 6.74
CA ASP A 103 -8.08 -7.88 8.03
C ASP A 103 -6.61 -7.42 8.19
N ILE A 104 -5.83 -7.44 7.11
CA ILE A 104 -4.44 -6.98 7.12
C ILE A 104 -4.31 -5.45 7.29
N TYR A 105 -5.35 -4.69 6.94
CA TYR A 105 -5.38 -3.23 7.10
C TYR A 105 -5.89 -2.80 8.47
N GLU A 106 -6.71 -3.62 9.12
CA GLU A 106 -7.20 -3.40 10.47
C GLU A 106 -6.08 -3.54 11.51
N SER A 107 -5.75 -2.46 12.23
CA SER A 107 -4.59 -2.41 13.15
C SER A 107 -4.62 -3.51 14.22
N HIS A 108 -5.81 -3.80 14.77
CA HIS A 108 -6.04 -4.80 15.80
C HIS A 108 -5.92 -6.26 15.29
N LYS A 109 -6.16 -6.51 14.00
CA LYS A 109 -6.03 -7.83 13.36
C LYS A 109 -4.63 -8.04 12.76
N ARG A 110 -4.06 -7.01 12.13
CA ARG A 110 -2.75 -7.02 11.48
C ARG A 110 -1.64 -7.55 12.37
N GLY A 111 -1.62 -7.17 13.66
CA GLY A 111 -0.58 -7.60 14.59
C GLY A 111 -0.48 -9.12 14.72
N ALA A 112 -1.62 -9.82 14.78
CA ALA A 112 -1.67 -11.28 14.87
C ALA A 112 -1.23 -11.94 13.55
N LEU A 113 -1.65 -11.39 12.40
CA LEU A 113 -1.23 -11.86 11.08
C LEU A 113 0.28 -11.75 10.90
N VAL A 114 0.85 -10.59 11.23
CA VAL A 114 2.31 -10.36 11.15
C VAL A 114 3.06 -11.31 12.09
N LYS A 115 2.59 -11.52 13.32
CA LYS A 115 3.23 -12.46 14.26
C LYS A 115 3.28 -13.89 13.70
N ARG A 116 2.20 -14.34 13.06
CA ARG A 116 2.18 -15.66 12.39
C ARG A 116 3.17 -15.70 11.22
N ALA A 117 3.19 -14.67 10.37
CA ALA A 117 4.13 -14.60 9.25
C ALA A 117 5.60 -14.59 9.70
N THR A 118 5.93 -13.90 10.80
CA THR A 118 7.30 -13.90 11.35
C THR A 118 7.77 -15.29 11.76
N GLY A 119 6.89 -16.10 12.37
CA GLY A 119 7.20 -17.47 12.75
C GLY A 119 7.42 -18.38 11.53
N ASN A 120 6.57 -18.24 10.51
CA ASN A 120 6.64 -19.08 9.31
C ASN A 120 7.85 -18.75 8.42
N ALA A 121 8.18 -17.46 8.27
CA ALA A 121 9.25 -17.01 7.37
C ALA A 121 10.64 -16.97 8.03
N GLY A 122 10.74 -17.14 9.35
CA GLY A 122 12.00 -16.95 10.10
C GLY A 122 12.55 -15.51 10.00
N LYS A 123 11.69 -14.53 9.70
CA LYS A 123 12.05 -13.10 9.56
C LYS A 123 11.54 -12.30 10.76
N ASN A 124 12.26 -11.24 11.11
CA ASN A 124 11.82 -10.36 12.18
C ASN A 124 10.60 -9.51 11.76
N LYS A 125 9.84 -9.07 12.77
CA LYS A 125 8.62 -8.25 12.59
C LYS A 125 8.87 -7.00 11.76
N ARG A 126 9.99 -6.30 11.99
CA ARG A 126 10.36 -5.07 11.27
C ARG A 126 10.44 -5.31 9.76
N LEU A 127 11.01 -6.43 9.35
CA LEU A 127 11.18 -6.77 7.93
C LEU A 127 9.85 -7.12 7.27
N ILE A 128 8.97 -7.85 7.96
CA ILE A 128 7.61 -8.12 7.45
C ILE A 128 6.82 -6.82 7.24
N TYR A 129 6.85 -5.89 8.21
CA TYR A 129 6.23 -4.57 8.02
C TYR A 129 6.86 -3.78 6.87
N LYS A 130 8.19 -3.86 6.69
CA LYS A 130 8.87 -3.23 5.55
C LYS A 130 8.29 -3.75 4.23
N TYR A 131 8.19 -5.06 4.05
CA TYR A 131 7.67 -5.65 2.81
C TYR A 131 6.18 -5.36 2.60
N LEU A 132 5.35 -5.46 3.64
CA LEU A 132 3.93 -5.14 3.54
C LEU A 132 3.69 -3.69 3.09
N LYS A 133 4.38 -2.74 3.70
CA LYS A 133 4.29 -1.33 3.34
C LYS A 133 4.78 -1.07 1.92
N GLN A 134 5.92 -1.66 1.53
CA GLN A 134 6.43 -1.56 0.17
C GLN A 134 5.40 -2.10 -0.84
N TYR A 135 4.76 -3.22 -0.52
CA TYR A 135 3.68 -3.80 -1.31
C TYR A 135 2.47 -2.87 -1.41
N TRP A 136 2.03 -2.26 -0.30
CA TRP A 136 0.88 -1.37 -0.27
C TRP A 136 1.11 -0.03 -0.99
N GLN A 137 2.22 0.66 -0.69
CA GLN A 137 2.51 1.98 -1.27
C GLN A 137 2.63 1.91 -2.81
N ARG A 138 3.12 0.78 -3.34
CA ARG A 138 3.44 0.64 -4.77
C ARG A 138 2.38 -0.13 -5.56
N GLY A 139 1.12 -0.11 -5.12
CA GLY A 139 0.00 -0.60 -5.93
C GLY A 139 -0.31 -2.08 -5.81
N LYS A 140 0.16 -2.76 -4.74
CA LYS A 140 -0.22 -4.14 -4.40
C LYS A 140 0.06 -5.17 -5.50
N VAL A 141 1.11 -4.97 -6.29
CA VAL A 141 1.63 -5.94 -7.27
C VAL A 141 2.89 -6.60 -6.74
N VAL A 142 3.22 -7.81 -7.19
CA VAL A 142 4.42 -8.53 -6.70
C VAL A 142 5.70 -7.72 -6.95
N ASN A 143 5.78 -7.03 -8.08
CA ASN A 143 6.89 -6.14 -8.44
C ASN A 143 7.06 -4.92 -7.52
N ALA A 144 6.07 -4.62 -6.66
CA ALA A 144 6.25 -3.66 -5.57
C ALA A 144 7.45 -4.03 -4.69
N LEU A 145 7.75 -5.33 -4.57
CA LEU A 145 8.82 -5.83 -3.71
C LEU A 145 10.21 -5.82 -4.36
N LEU A 146 10.36 -5.23 -5.55
CA LEU A 146 11.69 -5.02 -6.15
C LEU A 146 12.59 -4.19 -5.21
N PRO A 147 13.92 -4.41 -5.24
CA PRO A 147 14.87 -3.58 -4.49
C PRO A 147 14.98 -2.16 -5.07
N ASP A 148 15.37 -1.21 -4.22
CA ASP A 148 15.36 0.24 -4.51
C ASP A 148 16.78 0.84 -4.60
N TYR A 149 17.80 -0.02 -4.72
CA TYR A 149 19.22 0.34 -4.64
C TYR A 149 20.01 -0.23 -5.81
#